data_AF-A0A3R7DIW0-F1
#
_entry.id   AF-A0A3R7DIW0-F1
#
_cell.length_a   1.000
_cell.length_b   1.000
_cell.length_c   1.000
_cell.angle_alpha   90.00
_cell.angle_beta   90.00
_cell.angle_gamma   90.00
#
_symmetry.space_group_name_H-M   'P 1'
#
loop_
_entity.id
_entity.type
_entity.pdbx_description
1 polymer ?
#
loop_
_entity_poly.entity_id
_entity_poly.type
_entity_poly.pdbx_seq_one_letter_code
_entity_poly.pdbx_strand_id
1 'polypeptide(L)'
;MDITVSLQIKIQFDGNKMVSVGNVATVVKGLGLEQKVTEAAIQKADEELIKKYCGGMYARGNGNNRYQRAGTVKRHPKTSVGKLDLKLHRVKDKEE
;
A
#
# COMPACT_ATOMS: atom_id res chain seq x y z
N MET A 1 -14.40 6.67 4.62
CA MET A 1 -12.94 6.71 4.41
C MET A 1 -12.77 6.63 2.91
N ASP A 2 -12.24 7.67 2.29
CA ASP A 2 -12.06 7.71 0.85
C ASP A 2 -10.55 7.71 0.57
N ILE A 3 -10.08 6.70 -0.17
CA ILE A 3 -8.65 6.49 -0.41
C ILE A 3 -8.39 6.76 -1.89
N THR A 4 -7.62 7.81 -2.17
CA THR A 4 -7.12 8.08 -3.52
C THR A 4 -5.69 7.59 -3.64
N VAL A 5 -5.44 6.69 -4.59
CA VAL A 5 -4.09 6.23 -4.97
C VAL A 5 -3.81 6.69 -6.40
N SER A 6 -2.80 7.54 -6.57
CA SER A 6 -2.34 7.98 -7.89
C SER A 6 -1.10 7.20 -8.29
N LEU A 7 -1.11 6.63 -9.49
CA LEU A 7 0.03 5.89 -10.03
C LEU A 7 0.50 6.54 -11.33
N GLN A 8 1.78 6.91 -11.40
CA GLN A 8 2.38 7.44 -12.62
C GLN A 8 3.27 6.37 -13.25
N ILE A 9 3.01 6.07 -14.53
CA ILE A 9 3.76 5.06 -15.28
C ILE A 9 4.48 5.77 -16.42
N LYS A 10 5.79 5.55 -16.53
CA LYS A 10 6.60 6.03 -17.65
C LYS A 10 6.91 4.85 -18.57
N ILE A 11 6.36 4.90 -19.79
CA ILE A 11 6.66 3.93 -20.85
C ILE A 11 7.42 4.67 -21.93
N GLN A 12 8.57 4.14 -22.34
CA GLN A 12 9.40 4.71 -23.41
C GLN A 12 9.39 3.78 -24.62
N PHE A 13 9.26 4.38 -25.79
CA PHE A 13 9.31 3.68 -27.07
C PHE A 13 10.61 4.04 -27.79
N ASP A 14 11.29 3.03 -28.32
CA ASP A 14 12.42 3.21 -29.22
C ASP A 14 11.87 3.49 -30.63
N GLY A 15 12.07 4.72 -31.12
CA GLY A 15 11.52 5.18 -32.40
C GLY A 15 12.04 4.42 -33.62
N ASN A 16 13.13 3.66 -33.48
CA ASN A 16 13.70 2.86 -34.56
C ASN A 16 13.13 1.44 -34.63
N LYS A 17 12.17 1.08 -33.75
CA LYS A 17 11.60 -0.27 -33.70
C LYS A 17 10.08 -0.22 -33.80
N MET A 18 9.53 -1.04 -34.68
CA MET A 18 8.09 -1.29 -34.68
C MET A 18 7.72 -2.11 -33.44
N VAL A 19 6.83 -1.58 -32.62
CA VAL A 19 6.31 -2.24 -31.42
C VAL A 19 4.83 -2.54 -31.65
N SER A 20 4.43 -3.81 -31.50
CA SER A 20 3.03 -4.20 -31.61
C SER A 20 2.24 -3.78 -30.38
N VAL A 21 0.94 -3.49 -30.55
CA VAL A 21 0.03 -3.17 -29.44
C VAL A 21 0.00 -4.31 -28.41
N GLY A 22 0.10 -5.57 -28.86
CA GLY A 22 0.16 -6.74 -27.98
C GLY A 22 1.41 -6.79 -27.10
N ASN A 23 2.57 -6.36 -27.62
CA ASN A 23 3.79 -6.25 -26.82
C ASN A 23 3.63 -5.18 -25.73
N VAL A 24 3.02 -4.03 -26.06
CA VAL A 24 2.74 -2.99 -25.07
C VAL A 24 1.84 -3.51 -23.96
N ALA A 25 0.73 -4.18 -24.29
CA ALA A 25 -0.18 -4.76 -23.31
C ALA A 25 0.51 -5.80 -22.42
N THR A 26 1.36 -6.65 -22.99
CA THR A 26 2.14 -7.65 -22.25
C THR A 26 3.11 -7.01 -21.26
N VAL A 27 3.84 -5.97 -21.69
CA VAL A 27 4.76 -5.22 -20.81
C VAL A 27 3.97 -4.55 -19.69
N VAL A 28 2.87 -3.86 -20.00
CA VAL A 28 2.01 -3.20 -19.01
C VAL A 28 1.47 -4.18 -17.98
N LYS A 29 1.01 -5.36 -18.41
CA LYS A 29 0.56 -6.44 -17.51
C LYS A 29 1.70 -6.93 -16.61
N GLY A 30 2.91 -7.05 -17.16
CA GLY A 30 4.12 -7.44 -16.43
C GLY A 30 4.58 -6.42 -15.38
N LEU A 31 4.11 -5.17 -15.42
CA LEU A 31 4.47 -4.15 -14.42
C LEU A 31 3.83 -4.39 -13.04
N GLY A 32 2.87 -5.32 -12.93
CA GLY A 32 2.21 -5.67 -11.67
C GLY A 32 1.41 -4.51 -11.08
N LEU A 33 0.75 -3.71 -11.94
CA LEU A 33 0.07 -2.48 -11.53
C LEU A 33 -1.05 -2.75 -10.51
N GLU A 34 -1.82 -3.81 -10.72
CA GLU A 34 -2.91 -4.23 -9.83
C GLU A 34 -2.39 -4.51 -8.41
N GLN A 35 -1.27 -5.22 -8.30
CA GLN A 35 -0.62 -5.49 -7.00
C GLN A 35 -0.19 -4.20 -6.34
N LYS A 36 0.53 -3.33 -7.06
CA LYS A 36 1.04 -2.05 -6.54
C LYS A 36 -0.07 -1.12 -6.06
N VAL A 37 -1.14 -1.01 -6.84
CA VAL A 37 -2.32 -0.19 -6.47
C VAL A 37 -2.99 -0.77 -5.23
N THR A 38 -3.16 -2.09 -5.16
CA THR A 38 -3.76 -2.77 -4.00
C THR A 38 -2.92 -2.58 -2.74
N GLU A 39 -1.60 -2.73 -2.83
CA GLU A 39 -0.67 -2.52 -1.72
C GLU A 39 -0.72 -1.07 -1.23
N ALA A 40 -0.66 -0.10 -2.14
CA ALA A 40 -0.72 1.31 -1.79
C ALA A 40 -2.06 1.69 -1.13
N ALA A 41 -3.18 1.16 -1.63
CA ALA A 41 -4.49 1.41 -1.04
C ALA A 41 -4.59 0.85 0.38
N ILE A 42 -4.12 -0.38 0.61
CA ILE A 42 -4.14 -1.01 1.94
C ILE A 42 -3.22 -0.26 2.91
N GLN A 43 -2.02 0.14 2.47
CA GLN A 43 -1.10 0.90 3.32
C GLN A 43 -1.67 2.28 3.68
N LYS A 44 -2.35 2.95 2.75
CA LYS A 44 -3.07 4.20 3.04
C LYS A 44 -4.21 4.01 4.02
N ALA A 45 -5.00 2.93 3.85
CA ALA A 45 -6.04 2.57 4.81
C ALA A 45 -5.48 2.37 6.21
N ASP A 46 -4.37 1.64 6.31
CA ASP A 46 -3.66 1.40 7.58
C ASP A 46 -3.18 2.71 8.22
N GLU A 47 -2.57 3.62 7.47
CA GLU A 47 -2.16 4.94 7.97
C GLU A 47 -3.33 5.73 8.59
N GLU A 48 -4.49 5.76 7.91
CA GLU A 48 -5.67 6.48 8.39
C GLU A 48 -6.30 5.83 9.62
N LEU A 49 -6.44 4.50 9.62
CA LEU A 49 -6.96 3.75 10.77
C LEU A 49 -6.06 3.94 11.99
N ILE A 50 -4.76 3.91 11.81
CA ILE A 50 -3.80 4.11 12.89
C ILE A 50 -3.86 5.54 13.43
N LYS A 51 -4.02 6.55 12.56
CA LYS A 51 -4.24 7.93 13.00
C LYS A 51 -5.54 8.07 13.80
N LYS A 52 -6.59 7.36 13.42
CA LYS A 52 -7.88 7.35 14.11
C LYS A 52 -7.78 6.67 15.49
N TYR A 53 -7.15 5.50 15.57
CA TYR A 53 -7.11 4.72 16.82
C TYR A 53 -5.99 5.14 17.78
N CYS A 54 -4.84 5.53 17.24
CA CYS A 54 -3.63 5.83 18.02
C CYS A 54 -3.22 7.30 17.94
N GLY A 55 -4.08 8.18 17.44
CA GLY A 55 -3.81 9.60 17.29
C GLY A 55 -2.64 9.96 16.35
N GLY A 56 -2.19 11.22 16.45
CA GLY A 56 -1.10 11.76 15.64
C GLY A 56 0.22 11.00 15.80
N MET A 57 0.99 10.90 14.71
CA MET A 57 2.21 10.09 14.62
C MET A 57 3.27 10.42 15.68
N TYR A 58 3.34 11.67 16.13
CA TYR A 58 4.30 12.16 17.13
C TYR A 58 3.63 12.65 18.42
N ALA A 59 2.39 12.21 18.69
CA ALA A 59 1.76 12.52 19.97
C ALA A 59 2.63 11.95 21.11
N ARG A 60 3.33 12.84 21.84
CA ARG A 60 4.12 12.47 23.02
C ARG A 60 3.17 11.96 24.08
N GLY A 61 3.16 10.64 24.27
CA GLY A 61 2.12 9.99 25.06
C GLY A 61 0.81 10.06 24.30
N ASN A 62 0.44 8.99 23.61
CA ASN A 62 -0.87 8.85 23.00
C ASN A 62 -1.95 8.56 24.09
N GLY A 63 -1.91 9.38 25.16
CA GLY A 63 -2.82 9.47 26.30
C GLY A 63 -3.35 8.15 26.88
N ASN A 64 -4.64 8.20 27.19
CA ASN A 64 -5.50 7.11 27.67
C ASN A 64 -6.19 6.35 26.51
N ASN A 65 -5.72 6.51 25.27
CA ASN A 65 -6.28 5.74 24.16
C ASN A 65 -6.01 4.25 24.37
N ARG A 66 -7.06 3.44 24.24
CA ARG A 66 -7.02 1.97 24.31
C ARG A 66 -5.92 1.40 23.40
N TYR A 67 -5.82 1.90 22.19
CA TYR A 67 -4.88 1.45 21.17
C TYR A 67 -3.60 2.30 21.12
N GLN A 68 -2.45 1.63 21.08
CA GLN A 68 -1.12 2.24 21.05
C GLN A 68 -0.26 1.71 19.92
N ARG A 69 0.51 2.58 19.26
CA ARG A 69 1.45 2.16 18.20
C ARG A 69 2.54 1.26 18.81
N ALA A 70 2.75 0.10 18.20
CA ALA A 70 3.68 -0.94 18.66
C ALA A 70 4.72 -1.32 17.59
N GLY A 71 4.92 -0.46 16.59
CA GLY A 71 5.89 -0.65 15.51
C GLY A 71 5.25 -0.97 14.16
N THR A 72 5.99 -1.66 13.29
CA THR A 72 5.52 -2.08 11.96
C THR A 72 5.87 -3.54 11.70
N VAL A 73 5.13 -4.20 10.81
CA VAL A 73 5.33 -5.59 10.42
C VAL A 73 5.14 -5.77 8.93
N LYS A 74 6.00 -6.62 8.33
CA LYS A 74 5.82 -7.06 6.95
C LYS A 74 4.87 -8.26 6.90
N ARG A 75 3.91 -8.23 5.97
CA ARG A 75 2.94 -9.29 5.73
C ARG A 75 2.88 -9.58 4.23
N HIS A 76 2.76 -10.86 3.89
CA HIS A 76 2.77 -11.31 2.50
C HIS A 76 1.58 -12.19 2.14
N PRO A 77 0.34 -11.67 2.21
CA PRO A 77 -0.84 -12.45 1.87
C PRO A 77 -0.85 -12.82 0.38
N LYS A 78 -1.39 -14.01 0.08
CA LYS A 78 -1.70 -14.41 -1.30
C LYS A 78 -3.15 -14.03 -1.59
N THR A 79 -3.37 -13.31 -2.67
CA THR A 79 -4.68 -12.77 -3.09
C THR A 79 -4.94 -13.07 -4.56
N SER A 80 -6.12 -12.68 -5.08
CA SER A 80 -6.47 -12.81 -6.49
C SER A 80 -5.55 -12.01 -7.42
N VAL A 81 -5.03 -10.88 -6.97
CA VAL A 81 -4.06 -10.06 -7.74
C VAL A 81 -2.62 -10.57 -7.59
N GLY A 82 -2.39 -11.61 -6.77
CA GLY A 82 -1.09 -12.22 -6.52
C GLY A 82 -0.63 -12.10 -5.07
N LYS A 83 0.67 -12.36 -4.85
CA LYS A 83 1.30 -12.20 -3.54
C LYS A 83 1.59 -10.72 -3.32
N LEU A 84 1.12 -10.17 -2.20
CA LEU A 84 1.36 -8.79 -1.83
C LEU A 84 2.59 -8.66 -0.93
N ASP A 85 3.22 -7.48 -0.90
CA ASP A 85 4.21 -7.06 0.09
C ASP A 85 3.70 -5.84 0.86
N LEU A 86 3.16 -6.10 2.05
CA LEU A 86 2.52 -5.08 2.88
C LEU A 86 3.38 -4.76 4.09
N LYS A 87 3.65 -3.47 4.31
CA LYS A 87 4.20 -2.95 5.56
C LYS A 87 3.09 -2.28 6.36
N LEU A 88 2.59 -2.98 7.39
CA LEU A 88 1.45 -2.53 8.20
C LEU A 88 1.91 -2.12 9.60
N HIS A 89 1.19 -1.20 10.23
CA HIS A 89 1.45 -0.82 11.60
C HIS A 89 0.95 -1.89 12.58
N ARG A 90 1.71 -2.08 13.66
CA ARG A 90 1.25 -2.86 14.81
C ARG A 90 0.61 -1.93 15.82
N VAL A 91 -0.47 -2.42 16.41
CA VAL A 91 -1.17 -1.76 17.50
C VAL A 91 -1.18 -2.71 18.69
N LYS A 92 -0.90 -2.19 19.88
CA LYS A 92 -1.10 -2.86 21.15
C LYS A 92 -2.38 -2.34 21.78
N ASP A 93 -3.26 -3.25 22.16
CA ASP A 93 -4.39 -2.95 23.04
C ASP A 93 -3.87 -2.85 24.48
N LYS A 94 -4.33 -1.85 25.23
CA LYS A 94 -3.98 -1.64 26.65
C LYS A 94 -5.02 -2.25 27.61
N GLU A 95 -6.18 -2.65 27.10
CA GLU A 95 -7.27 -3.26 27.89
C GLU A 95 -7.25 -4.80 27.84
N GLU A 96 -6.26 -5.39 27.16
CA GLU A 96 -6.08 -6.84 26.96
C GLU A 96 -4.74 -7.33 27.54
#